data_AF-G4NXR7-F1
#
_entry.id   AF-G4NXR7-F1
#
_cell.length_a   1.000
_cell.length_b   1.000
_cell.length_c   1.000
_cell.angle_alpha   90.00
_cell.angle_beta   90.00
_cell.angle_gamma   90.00
#
_symmetry.space_group_name_H-M   'P 1'
#
loop_
_entity.id
_entity.type
_entity.pdbx_description
1 polymer ?
#
loop_
_entity_poly.entity_id
_entity_poly.type
_entity_poly.pdbx_seq_one_letter_code
_entity_poly.pdbx_strand_id
1 'polypeptide(L)' 'MPLTLVWRNFEFSKKFLGSYADDVLEVLQEAQEELEDEFKIIVE' A
#
# COMPACT_ATOMS: atom_id res chain seq x y z
N MET A 1 11.93 -8.78 11.68
CA MET A 1 10.94 -7.95 12.42
C MET A 1 9.92 -7.56 11.37
N PRO A 2 8.64 -7.86 11.56
CA PRO A 2 7.61 -7.57 10.58
C PRO A 2 7.49 -6.06 10.34
N LEU A 3 7.25 -5.67 9.10
CA LEU A 3 7.10 -4.28 8.67
C LEU A 3 5.63 -3.94 8.45
N THR A 4 5.20 -2.79 8.99
CA THR A 4 3.88 -2.22 8.69
C THR A 4 4.08 -0.87 8.00
N LEU A 5 3.57 -0.76 6.77
CA LEU A 5 3.51 0.50 6.04
C LEU A 5 2.12 1.10 6.18
N VAL A 6 2.05 2.38 6.56
CA VAL A 6 0.79 3.13 6.67
C VAL A 6 0.81 4.23 5.62
N TRP A 7 -0.08 4.13 4.63
CA TRP A 7 -0.24 5.14 3.60
C TRP A 7 -1.35 6.12 4.00
N ARG A 8 -0.96 7.27 4.53
CA ARG A 8 -1.88 8.34 4.94
C ARG A 8 -2.31 9.22 3.78
N ASN A 9 -3.55 9.69 3.83
CA ASN A 9 -4.16 10.54 2.81
C ASN A 9 -4.10 9.89 1.43
N PHE A 10 -4.47 8.61 1.33
CA PHE A 10 -4.43 7.89 0.06
C PHE A 10 -5.29 8.55 -1.01
N GLU A 11 -6.50 9.00 -0.66
CA GLU A 11 -7.40 9.71 -1.59
C GLU A 11 -6.77 11.02 -2.13
N PHE A 12 -6.01 11.72 -1.29
CA PHE A 12 -5.24 12.88 -1.75
C PHE A 12 -4.17 12.40 -2.76
N SER A 13 -3.39 11.40 -2.40
CA SER A 13 -2.36 10.81 -3.27
C SER A 13 -2.96 10.36 -4.62
N LYS A 14 -4.08 9.65 -4.61
CA LYS A 14 -4.81 9.20 -5.79
C LYS A 14 -5.30 10.34 -6.66
N LYS A 15 -5.74 11.46 -6.08
CA LYS A 15 -6.11 12.66 -6.85
C LYS A 15 -4.93 13.26 -7.61
N PHE A 16 -3.71 13.23 -7.06
CA PHE A 16 -2.52 13.81 -7.70
C PHE A 16 -1.78 12.82 -8.61
N LEU A 17 -1.74 11.55 -8.22
CA LEU A 17 -0.98 10.50 -8.90
C LEU A 17 -1.85 9.71 -9.89
N GLY A 18 -3.17 9.79 -9.80
CA GLY A 18 -4.07 9.00 -10.64
C GLY A 18 -3.86 7.51 -10.46
N SER A 19 -3.81 6.78 -11.58
CA SER A 19 -3.64 5.31 -11.59
C SER A 19 -2.35 4.84 -10.93
N TYR A 20 -1.29 5.65 -10.91
CA TYR A 20 -0.04 5.26 -10.25
C TYR A 20 -0.23 4.97 -8.74
N ALA A 21 -1.19 5.62 -8.08
CA ALA A 21 -1.50 5.30 -6.69
C ALA A 21 -2.15 3.91 -6.56
N ASP A 22 -2.99 3.54 -7.54
CA ASP A 22 -3.62 2.22 -7.60
C ASP A 22 -2.58 1.14 -7.92
N ASP A 23 -1.71 1.37 -8.91
CA ASP A 23 -0.65 0.43 -9.31
C ASP A 23 0.33 0.14 -8.15
N VAL A 24 0.72 1.17 -7.39
CA VAL A 24 1.58 0.98 -6.21
C VAL A 24 0.85 0.22 -5.10
N LEU A 25 -0.44 0.51 -4.89
CA LEU A 25 -1.23 -0.20 -3.88
C LEU A 25 -1.36 -1.69 -4.23
N GLU A 26 -1.56 -2.02 -5.50
CA GLU A 26 -1.62 -3.40 -5.99
C GLU A 26 -0.32 -4.16 -5.67
N VAL A 27 0.83 -3.61 -6.03
CA VAL A 27 2.14 -4.24 -5.73
C VAL A 27 2.35 -4.44 -4.22
N LEU A 28 1.93 -3.48 -3.38
CA LEU A 28 2.05 -3.62 -1.93
C LEU A 28 1.07 -4.65 -1.36
N GLN A 29 -0.10 -4.82 -1.98
CA GLN A 29 -1.06 -5.86 -1.59
C GLN A 29 -0.55 -7.25 -1.99
N GLU A 30 0.02 -7.41 -3.18
CA GLU A 30 0.70 -8.65 -3.60
C GLU A 30 1.83 -9.01 -2.62
N ALA A 31 2.66 -8.03 -2.25
CA ALA A 31 3.72 -8.24 -1.27
C ALA A 31 3.17 -8.66 0.11
N GLN A 32 2.01 -8.14 0.53
CA GLN A 32 1.35 -8.57 1.76
C GLN A 32 0.84 -10.02 1.67
N GLU A 33 0.34 -10.44 0.51
CA GLU A 33 -0.09 -11.83 0.30
C GLU A 33 1.11 -12.80 0.31
N GLU A 34 2.22 -12.45 -0.34
CA GLU A 34 3.41 -13.30 -0.42
C GLU A 34 4.20 -13.40 0.90
N LEU A 35 4.21 -12.32 1.69
CA LEU A 35 5.01 -12.21 2.91
C LEU A 35 4.20 -12.44 4.19
N GLU A 36 2.88 -12.64 4.07
CA GLU A 36 1.96 -12.96 5.16
C GLU A 36 2.13 -12.03 6.38
N ASP A 37 2.66 -12.54 7.49
CA ASP A 37 2.83 -11.78 8.74
C ASP A 37 4.08 -10.89 8.77
N GLU A 38 4.97 -10.98 7.79
CA GLU A 38 6.22 -10.19 7.72
C GLU A 38 6.03 -8.81 7.10
N PHE A 39 4.96 -8.59 6.31
CA PHE A 39 4.65 -7.30 5.70
C PHE A 39 3.15 -6.99 5.75
N LYS A 40 2.77 -5.79 6.19
CA LYS A 40 1.37 -5.32 6.20
C LYS A 40 1.27 -3.92 5.63
N ILE A 41 0.23 -3.67 4.84
CA ILE A 41 -0.13 -2.36 4.30
C ILE A 41 -1.48 -1.92 4.88
N ILE A 42 -1.52 -0.70 5.43
CA ILE A 42 -2.74 -0.05 5.90
C ILE A 42 -2.92 1.26 5.12
N VAL A 43 -4.12 1.48 4.59
CA VAL A 43 -4.48 2.67 3.81
C VAL A 43 -5.42 3.54 4.65
N GLU A 44 -5.08 4.82 4.82
CA GLU A 44 -5.82 5.84 5.59
C GLU A 44 -6.16 7.09 4.75
#